data_AF-A0A2D5ZBM3-F1
#
_entry.id   AF-A0A2D5ZBM3-F1
#
_cell.length_a   1.000
_cell.length_b   1.000
_cell.length_c   1.000
_cell.angle_alpha   90.00
_cell.angle_beta   90.00
_cell.angle_gamma   90.00
#
_symmetry.space_group_name_H-M   'P 1'
#
loop_
_entity.id
_entity.type
_entity.pdbx_description
1 polymer ?
#
loop_
_entity_poly.entity_id
_entity_poly.type
_entity_poly.pdbx_seq_one_letter_code
_entity_poly.pdbx_strand_id
1 'polypeptide(L)' 'MTAIVGAGNRSVVYSKYALQHPDRMRIVAVADPDDVRRRGFAQRFEIPAKHCFGSADELTIYR' A
#
# COMPACT_ATOMS: atom_id res chain seq x y z
N MET A 1 6.86 -9.38 3.50
CA MET A 1 5.67 -8.51 3.33
C MET A 1 6.11 -7.05 3.39
N THR A 2 5.38 -6.15 2.74
CA THR A 2 5.80 -4.75 2.61
C THR A 2 4.60 -3.81 2.70
N ALA A 3 4.80 -2.63 3.27
CA ALA A 3 3.84 -1.54 3.28
C ALA A 3 4.26 -0.43 2.31
N ILE A 4 3.29 0.28 1.74
CA ILE A 4 3.54 1.44 0.89
C ILE A 4 3.30 2.71 1.70
N VAL A 5 4.28 3.61 1.71
CA VAL A 5 4.14 4.97 2.26
C VAL A 5 4.26 5.95 1.09
N GLY A 6 3.15 6.61 0.76
CA GLY A 6 2.96 7.38 -0.45
C GLY A 6 2.59 6.51 -1.65
N ALA A 7 1.32 6.54 -2.06
CA ALA A 7 0.73 5.85 -3.21
C ALA A 7 0.86 6.66 -4.52
N GLY A 8 1.99 7.36 -4.70
CA GLY A 8 2.30 8.12 -5.92
C GLY A 8 2.92 7.28 -7.04
N ASN A 9 3.24 7.92 -8.16
CA ASN A 9 3.73 7.26 -9.39
C ASN A 9 4.93 6.32 -9.18
N ARG A 10 5.89 6.71 -8.31
CA ARG A 10 7.06 5.87 -8.01
C ARG A 10 6.64 4.54 -7.39
N SER A 11 5.76 4.60 -6.39
CA SER A 11 5.23 3.42 -5.72
C SER A 11 4.43 2.56 -6.69
N VAL A 12 3.66 3.14 -7.62
CA VAL A 12 2.98 2.38 -8.68
C VAL A 12 3.97 1.58 -9.53
N VAL A 13 5.13 2.14 -9.88
CA VAL A 13 6.15 1.43 -10.66
C VAL A 13 6.80 0.32 -9.85
N TYR A 14 7.29 0.62 -8.65
CA TYR A 14 8.04 -0.36 -7.84
C TYR A 14 7.15 -1.50 -7.33
N SER A 15 5.91 -1.19 -6.97
CA SER A 15 4.95 -2.19 -6.47
C SER A 15 4.49 -3.19 -7.53
N LYS A 16 4.70 -2.93 -8.83
CA LYS A 16 4.40 -3.92 -9.89
C LYS A 16 5.13 -5.24 -9.69
N TYR A 17 6.33 -5.22 -9.09
CA TYR A 17 7.08 -6.44 -8.80
C TYR A 17 6.26 -7.41 -7.92
N ALA A 18 5.52 -6.89 -6.94
CA ALA A 18 4.68 -7.71 -6.06
C ALA A 18 3.49 -8.36 -6.78
N LEU A 19 3.01 -7.78 -7.89
CA LEU A 19 1.97 -8.41 -8.73
C LEU A 19 2.54 -9.53 -9.60
N GLN A 20 3.78 -9.39 -10.04
CA GLN A 20 4.46 -10.36 -10.92
C GLN A 20 5.03 -11.55 -10.13
N HIS A 21 5.43 -11.31 -8.87
CA HIS A 21 6.07 -12.30 -8.01
C HIS A 21 5.43 -12.31 -6.60
N PRO A 22 4.14 -12.65 -6.48
CA PRO A 22 3.41 -12.62 -5.22
C PRO A 22 3.95 -13.62 -4.17
N ASP A 23 4.65 -14.66 -4.62
CA ASP A 23 5.38 -15.62 -3.79
C ASP A 23 6.61 -15.00 -3.10
N ARG A 24 7.20 -13.96 -3.70
CA ARG A 24 8.42 -13.30 -3.21
C ARG A 24 8.13 -12.02 -2.44
N MET A 25 7.10 -11.27 -2.87
CA MET A 25 6.76 -9.98 -2.28
C MET A 25 5.25 -9.75 -2.34
N ARG A 26 4.68 -9.32 -1.22
CA ARG A 26 3.28 -8.92 -1.13
C ARG A 26 3.15 -7.58 -0.44
N ILE A 27 2.40 -6.68 -1.07
CA ILE A 27 1.98 -5.42 -0.46
C ILE A 27 0.79 -5.73 0.46
N VAL A 28 0.90 -5.37 1.74
CA VAL A 28 -0.11 -5.73 2.76
C VAL A 28 -0.75 -4.53 3.44
N ALA A 29 -0.23 -3.32 3.21
CA ALA A 29 -0.70 -2.07 3.78
C ALA A 29 -0.33 -0.88 2.89
N VAL A 30 -1.10 0.21 2.99
CA VAL A 30 -0.83 1.47 2.29
C VAL A 30 -1.15 2.68 3.19
N ALA A 31 -0.26 3.66 3.18
CA ALA A 31 -0.44 4.96 3.82
C ALA A 31 -0.28 6.07 2.78
N ASP A 32 -1.30 6.91 2.60
CA ASP A 32 -1.24 8.11 1.76
C ASP A 32 -2.33 9.10 2.22
N PRO A 33 -2.06 10.41 2.32
CA PRO A 33 -3.06 11.41 2.71
C PRO A 33 -4.20 11.55 1.68
N ASP A 34 -3.94 11.28 0.40
CA ASP A 34 -4.94 11.32 -0.67
C ASP A 34 -5.75 10.02 -0.68
N ASP A 35 -7.03 10.13 -0.32
CA ASP A 35 -7.95 9.00 -0.24
C ASP A 35 -8.18 8.30 -1.59
N VAL A 36 -8.16 9.04 -2.70
CA VAL A 36 -8.32 8.45 -4.04
C VAL A 36 -7.13 7.56 -4.36
N ARG A 37 -5.91 8.04 -4.09
CA ARG A 37 -4.68 7.25 -4.31
C ARG A 37 -4.64 6.03 -3.39
N ARG A 38 -4.94 6.23 -2.10
CA ARG A 38 -4.97 5.16 -1.11
C ARG A 38 -5.96 4.05 -1.50
N ARG A 39 -7.20 4.40 -1.86
CA ARG A 39 -8.23 3.44 -2.31
C ARG A 39 -7.82 2.72 -3.59
N GLY A 40 -7.26 3.44 -4.56
CA GLY A 40 -6.78 2.83 -5.81
C GLY A 40 -5.68 1.79 -5.56
N PHE A 41 -4.75 2.09 -4.66
CA PHE A 41 -3.71 1.13 -4.27
C PHE A 41 -4.30 -0.05 -3.49
N ALA A 42 -5.23 0.21 -2.57
CA ALA A 42 -5.86 -0.84 -1.79
C ALA A 42 -6.62 -1.84 -2.68
N GLN A 43 -7.38 -1.36 -3.68
CA GLN A 43 -8.04 -2.21 -4.65
C GLN A 43 -7.04 -3.01 -5.49
N ARG A 44 -5.98 -2.36 -6.00
CA ARG A 44 -4.99 -2.99 -6.87
C ARG A 44 -4.24 -4.16 -6.21
N PHE A 45 -4.01 -4.07 -4.91
CA PHE A 45 -3.22 -5.05 -4.15
C PHE A 45 -4.07 -5.83 -3.14
N GLU A 46 -5.41 -5.73 -3.23
CA GLU A 46 -6.36 -6.42 -2.35
C GLU A 46 -6.08 -6.18 -0.86
N ILE A 47 -5.72 -4.93 -0.52
CA ILE A 47 -5.40 -4.52 0.85
C ILE A 47 -6.72 -4.31 1.62
N PRO A 48 -6.92 -4.98 2.77
CA PRO A 48 -8.09 -4.75 3.60
C PRO A 48 -8.18 -3.29 4.08
N ALA A 49 -9.39 -2.76 4.23
CA ALA A 49 -9.62 -1.38 4.69
C ALA A 49 -8.92 -1.07 6.04
N LYS A 50 -8.83 -2.06 6.94
CA LYS A 50 -8.12 -1.94 8.22
C LYS A 50 -6.60 -1.74 8.10
N HIS A 51 -6.02 -1.93 6.92
CA HIS A 51 -4.60 -1.70 6.62
C HIS A 51 -4.38 -0.51 5.66
N CYS A 52 -5.37 0.38 5.57
CA CYS A 52 -5.31 1.62 4.78
C CYS A 52 -5.25 2.81 5.74
N PHE A 53 -4.16 3.57 5.71
CA PHE A 53 -3.87 4.62 6.68
C PHE A 53 -3.81 6.00 6.01
N GLY A 54 -4.27 7.04 6.70
CA GLY A 54 -4.22 8.42 6.23
C GLY A 54 -2.83 9.04 6.32
N SER A 55 -1.95 8.47 7.15
CA SER A 55 -0.60 8.98 7.38
C SER A 55 0.39 7.85 7.66
N ALA A 56 1.69 8.16 7.56
CA ALA A 56 2.74 7.23 7.95
C ALA A 56 2.71 6.95 9.46
N ASP A 57 2.40 7.95 10.28
CA ASP A 57 2.33 7.81 11.73
C ASP A 57 1.24 6.81 12.12
N GLU A 58 0.03 6.91 11.55
CA GLU A 58 -1.06 5.95 11.73
C GLU A 58 -0.65 4.51 11.38
N LEU A 59 0.14 4.33 10.32
CA LEU A 59 0.67 3.02 9.93
C LEU A 59 1.70 2.50 10.96
N THR A 60 2.55 3.36 11.54
CA THR A 60 3.61 2.92 12.47
C THR A 60 3.11 2.49 13.85
N ILE A 61 1.95 3.01 14.27
CA ILE A 61 1.32 2.65 15.55
C ILE A 61 0.42 1.41 15.43
N TYR A 62 0.15 0.96 14.20
CA TYR A 62 -0.60 -0.26 13.90
C TYR A 62 0.22 -1.50 14.30
N ARG A 63 -0.36 -2.39 15.12
CA ARG A 63 0.25 -3.66 15.57
C ARG A 63 -0.50 -4.87 15.06
#